data_AF-A0A7V6YVZ7-F1
#
_entry.id   AF-A0A7V6YVZ7-F1
#
_cell.length_a   1.000
_cell.length_b   1.000
_cell.length_c   1.000
_cell.angle_alpha   90.00
_cell.angle_beta   90.00
_cell.angle_gamma   90.00
#
_symmetry.space_group_name_H-M   'P 1'
#
loop_
_entity.id
_entity.type
_entity.pdbx_description
1 polymer ?
#
loop_
_entity_poly.entity_id
_entity_poly.type
_entity_poly.pdbx_seq_one_letter_code
_entity_poly.pdbx_strand_id
1 'polypeptide(L)'
;MKCKATLLVFLLFLITGCAPADQGNGQHADYEGTKKLVIDILKTDEGKKAIEDVLNDEKTQAKLIMDEAVVKNTIKGALTSKEAEDFWKKQFEDPKFAETYAKSMQKEHEKLIKDLMKDPDYQAAMIDILKNPEMEKQLTDALKTQKYRDQMKSVIIETVNSPLFKAKMQDLLIKGAEELQKQGQGKKDENEGGDGGGDGGGDGGNDGGGGQ
;
A
#
# COMPACT_ATOMS: atom_id res chain seq x y z
N MET A 1 -17.39 117.86 7.04
CA MET A 1 -18.27 117.26 8.07
C MET A 1 -17.88 115.79 8.31
N LYS A 2 -16.62 115.37 8.46
CA LYS A 2 -15.75 115.43 9.67
C LYS A 2 -16.53 115.63 10.98
N CYS A 3 -17.23 114.59 11.47
CA CYS A 3 -17.63 114.42 12.89
C CYS A 3 -18.44 113.12 13.19
N LYS A 4 -18.75 112.25 12.20
CA LYS A 4 -19.50 110.99 12.45
C LYS A 4 -18.64 109.71 12.47
N ALA A 5 -17.35 109.79 12.14
CA ALA A 5 -16.45 108.62 12.10
C ALA A 5 -15.83 108.27 13.47
N THR A 6 -15.93 109.15 14.46
CA THR A 6 -15.28 108.99 15.78
C THR A 6 -16.17 108.24 16.80
N LEU A 7 -17.44 108.00 16.50
CA LEU A 7 -18.39 107.30 17.40
C LEU A 7 -18.44 105.78 17.16
N LEU A 8 -17.90 105.28 16.04
CA LEU A 8 -17.94 103.86 15.67
C LEU A 8 -16.67 103.08 16.09
N VAL A 9 -15.61 103.79 16.45
CA VAL A 9 -14.33 103.21 16.90
C VAL A 9 -14.33 102.90 18.41
N PHE A 10 -15.22 103.51 19.20
CA PHE A 10 -15.30 103.29 20.64
C PHE A 10 -16.13 102.06 21.05
N LEU A 11 -16.90 101.47 20.13
CA LEU A 11 -17.78 100.31 20.40
C LEU A 11 -17.11 98.95 20.17
N LEU A 12 -15.90 98.91 19.59
CA LEU A 12 -15.16 97.68 19.25
C LEU A 12 -14.17 97.21 20.33
N PHE A 13 -14.02 97.97 21.42
CA PHE A 13 -13.04 97.66 22.49
C PHE A 13 -13.58 96.81 23.64
N LEU A 14 -14.86 96.38 23.60
CA LEU A 14 -15.51 95.66 24.71
C LEU A 14 -15.55 94.12 24.58
N ILE A 15 -14.85 93.50 23.61
CA ILE A 15 -14.90 92.04 23.38
C ILE A 15 -13.54 91.33 23.60
N THR A 16 -12.59 91.95 24.32
CA THR A 16 -11.35 91.26 24.70
C THR A 16 -11.33 91.03 26.21
N GLY A 17 -11.72 89.81 26.61
CA GLY A 17 -11.64 89.35 27.98
C GLY A 17 -11.86 87.84 28.10
N CYS A 18 -10.79 87.05 27.96
CA CYS A 18 -10.37 86.06 28.96
C CYS A 18 -9.01 85.43 28.56
N ALA A 19 -8.02 85.60 29.46
CA ALA A 19 -6.77 84.87 29.72
C ALA A 19 -6.01 84.10 28.60
N PRO A 20 -4.68 84.29 28.48
CA PRO A 20 -3.80 83.36 27.78
C PRO A 20 -3.38 82.24 28.74
N ALA A 21 -3.72 81.00 28.40
CA ALA A 21 -3.04 79.82 28.93
C ALA A 21 -2.54 79.01 27.75
N ASP A 22 -1.26 79.23 27.45
CA ASP A 22 -0.28 78.26 26.96
C ASP A 22 -0.83 77.09 26.12
N GLN A 23 -0.82 77.27 24.80
CA GLN A 23 -1.05 76.19 23.84
C GLN A 23 0.25 75.89 23.08
N GLY A 24 1.25 75.46 23.84
CA GLY A 24 2.35 74.66 23.34
C GLY A 24 2.26 73.27 23.97
N ASN A 25 2.20 72.22 23.14
CA ASN A 25 2.52 70.83 23.52
C ASN A 25 1.40 69.89 24.09
N GLY A 26 0.12 70.10 23.75
CA GLY A 26 -0.99 69.24 24.22
C GLY A 26 -1.30 67.98 23.39
N GLN A 27 -0.81 67.86 22.16
CA GLN A 27 -1.30 66.81 21.24
C GLN A 27 -0.73 65.41 21.46
N HIS A 28 0.37 65.28 22.22
CA HIS A 28 0.99 63.98 22.50
C HIS A 28 0.61 63.39 23.87
N ALA A 29 0.21 64.25 24.82
CA ALA A 29 -0.24 63.84 26.15
C ALA A 29 -1.65 63.24 26.13
N ASP A 30 -2.53 63.75 25.26
CA ASP A 30 -3.88 63.20 25.06
C ASP A 30 -3.87 61.84 24.35
N TYR A 31 -2.86 61.56 23.52
CA TYR A 31 -2.76 60.28 22.80
C TYR A 31 -2.46 59.12 23.76
N GLU A 32 -1.49 59.29 24.67
CA GLU A 32 -1.17 58.27 25.68
C GLU A 32 -2.30 58.13 26.72
N GLY A 33 -2.97 59.23 27.09
CA GLY A 33 -4.17 59.18 27.93
C GLY A 33 -5.33 58.43 27.27
N THR A 34 -5.62 58.73 26.00
CA THR A 34 -6.66 58.07 25.21
C THR A 34 -6.33 56.60 24.97
N LYS A 35 -5.07 56.27 24.67
CA LYS A 35 -4.60 54.89 24.50
C LYS A 35 -4.76 54.08 25.77
N LYS A 36 -4.40 54.65 26.93
CA LYS A 36 -4.58 54.00 28.23
C LYS A 36 -6.07 53.77 28.53
N LEU A 37 -6.91 54.76 28.26
CA LEU A 37 -8.35 54.66 28.41
C LEU A 37 -8.95 53.56 27.52
N VAL A 38 -8.55 53.47 26.24
CA VAL A 38 -8.99 52.41 25.33
C VAL A 38 -8.50 51.03 25.79
N ILE A 39 -7.26 50.91 26.25
CA ILE A 39 -6.74 49.66 26.81
C ILE A 39 -7.51 49.25 28.05
N ASP A 40 -7.86 50.19 28.92
CA ASP A 40 -8.62 49.92 30.14
C ASP A 40 -10.06 49.50 29.80
N ILE A 41 -10.73 50.14 28.82
CA ILE A 41 -12.05 49.71 28.31
C ILE A 41 -11.99 48.30 27.70
N LEU A 42 -10.96 47.97 26.92
CA LEU A 42 -10.83 46.63 26.35
C LEU A 42 -10.58 45.54 27.41
N LYS A 43 -10.00 45.94 28.56
CA LYS A 43 -9.72 45.02 29.68
C LYS A 43 -10.89 44.88 30.65
N THR A 44 -11.86 45.80 30.66
CA THR A 44 -13.05 45.66 31.50
C THR A 44 -13.87 44.45 31.07
N ASP A 45 -14.68 43.94 31.99
CA ASP A 45 -15.55 42.80 31.74
C ASP A 45 -16.59 43.12 30.65
N GLU A 46 -17.02 44.38 30.55
CA GLU A 46 -17.90 44.88 29.50
C GLU A 46 -17.22 44.87 28.13
N GLY A 47 -15.95 45.29 28.05
CA GLY A 47 -15.17 45.24 26.80
C GLY A 47 -14.92 43.81 26.32
N LYS A 48 -14.57 42.90 27.24
CA LYS A 48 -14.43 41.47 26.92
C LYS A 48 -15.74 40.86 26.46
N LYS A 49 -16.84 41.16 27.15
CA LYS A 49 -18.18 40.65 26.81
C LYS A 49 -18.66 41.18 25.46
N ALA A 50 -18.42 42.45 25.15
CA ALA A 50 -18.74 43.02 23.85
C ALA A 50 -17.92 42.37 22.71
N ILE A 51 -16.65 42.06 22.94
CA ILE A 51 -15.83 41.30 21.99
C ILE A 51 -16.36 39.87 21.85
N GLU A 52 -16.71 39.21 22.95
CA GLU A 52 -17.29 37.87 22.96
C GLU A 52 -18.62 37.81 22.19
N ASP A 53 -19.50 38.79 22.39
CA ASP A 53 -20.78 38.90 21.66
C ASP A 53 -20.55 39.09 20.15
N VAL A 54 -19.56 39.89 19.76
CA VAL A 54 -19.17 40.07 18.36
C VAL A 54 -18.49 38.81 17.78
N LEU A 55 -17.70 38.09 18.58
CA LEU A 55 -17.10 36.82 18.19
C LEU A 55 -18.11 35.67 18.15
N ASN A 56 -19.25 35.78 18.82
CA ASN A 56 -20.34 34.81 18.79
C ASN A 56 -21.32 35.06 17.63
N ASP A 57 -21.19 36.17 16.91
CA ASP A 57 -21.92 36.44 15.68
C ASP A 57 -21.40 35.55 14.54
N GLU A 58 -22.28 34.73 13.95
CA GLU A 58 -21.94 33.74 12.92
C GLU A 58 -21.21 34.36 11.71
N LYS A 59 -21.59 35.59 11.33
CA LYS A 59 -20.99 36.31 10.20
C LYS A 59 -19.56 36.76 10.51
N THR A 60 -19.28 37.03 11.78
CA THR A 60 -17.95 37.40 12.26
C THR A 60 -17.07 36.16 12.46
N GLN A 61 -17.61 35.07 13.00
CA GLN A 61 -16.93 33.76 13.07
C GLN A 61 -16.51 33.26 11.69
N ALA A 62 -17.42 33.30 10.71
CA ALA A 62 -17.13 32.91 9.35
C ALA A 62 -15.96 33.70 8.77
N LYS A 63 -15.92 35.02 8.99
CA LYS A 63 -14.82 35.89 8.51
C LYS A 63 -13.49 35.64 9.21
N LEU A 64 -13.50 35.31 10.50
CA LEU A 64 -12.31 34.98 11.28
C LEU A 64 -11.73 33.61 10.93
N ILE A 65 -12.60 32.63 10.68
CA ILE A 65 -12.22 31.27 10.27
C ILE A 65 -11.76 31.24 8.80
N MET A 66 -12.13 32.23 7.98
CA MET A 66 -11.78 32.28 6.56
C MET A 66 -10.35 32.77 6.24
N ASP A 67 -9.45 32.88 7.22
CA ASP A 67 -8.02 32.99 6.90
C ASP A 67 -7.53 31.67 6.29
N GLU A 68 -7.58 31.59 4.96
CA GLU A 68 -7.21 30.41 4.18
C GLU A 68 -5.79 29.94 4.50
N ALA A 69 -4.86 30.86 4.78
CA ALA A 69 -3.48 30.51 5.08
C ALA A 69 -3.37 29.86 6.47
N VAL A 70 -4.04 30.42 7.48
CA VAL A 70 -4.07 29.85 8.84
C VAL A 70 -4.80 28.50 8.84
N VAL A 71 -5.95 28.39 8.17
CA VAL A 71 -6.70 27.12 8.06
C VAL A 71 -5.87 26.07 7.33
N LYS A 72 -5.28 26.40 6.19
CA LYS A 72 -4.45 25.45 5.43
C LYS A 72 -3.22 25.00 6.20
N ASN A 73 -2.53 25.92 6.88
CA ASN A 73 -1.36 25.59 7.70
C ASN A 73 -1.75 24.76 8.93
N THR A 74 -2.88 25.05 9.55
CA THR A 74 -3.39 24.30 10.70
C THR A 74 -3.82 22.89 10.29
N ILE A 75 -4.57 22.75 9.18
CA ILE A 75 -4.96 21.43 8.65
C ILE A 75 -3.71 20.64 8.24
N LYS A 76 -2.77 21.26 7.52
CA LYS A 76 -1.52 20.59 7.14
C LYS A 76 -0.73 20.18 8.37
N GLY A 77 -0.59 21.06 9.34
CA GLY A 77 0.08 20.77 10.61
C GLY A 77 -0.58 19.61 11.34
N ALA A 78 -1.90 19.67 11.51
CA ALA A 78 -2.67 18.63 12.17
C ALA A 78 -2.59 17.28 11.45
N LEU A 79 -2.67 17.25 10.11
CA LEU A 79 -2.64 16.01 9.32
C LEU A 79 -1.24 15.41 9.14
N THR A 80 -0.18 16.22 9.28
CA THR A 80 1.21 15.75 9.17
C THR A 80 1.90 15.57 10.51
N SER A 81 1.19 15.83 11.62
CA SER A 81 1.71 15.62 12.95
C SER A 81 1.67 14.15 13.36
N LYS A 82 2.47 13.82 14.38
CA LYS A 82 2.50 12.48 14.96
C LYS A 82 1.16 12.10 15.59
N GLU A 83 0.44 13.08 16.13
CA GLU A 83 -0.89 12.90 16.69
C GLU A 83 -1.90 12.49 15.62
N ALA A 84 -1.80 13.00 14.39
CA ALA A 84 -2.59 12.49 13.28
C ALA A 84 -2.24 11.05 12.93
N GLU A 85 -0.95 10.69 12.87
CA GLU A 85 -0.54 9.32 12.61
C GLU A 85 -1.14 8.36 13.65
N ASP A 86 -1.06 8.71 14.93
CA ASP A 86 -1.63 7.91 16.02
C ASP A 86 -3.17 7.90 16.00
N PHE A 87 -3.81 9.01 15.60
CA PHE A 87 -5.25 9.06 15.37
C PHE A 87 -5.65 8.08 14.26
N TRP A 88 -4.98 8.13 13.10
CA TRP A 88 -5.26 7.23 11.98
C TRP A 88 -5.02 5.77 12.35
N LYS A 89 -3.94 5.43 13.05
CA LYS A 89 -3.70 4.06 13.56
C LYS A 89 -4.86 3.56 14.40
N LYS A 90 -5.28 4.33 15.40
CA LYS A 90 -6.45 3.98 16.25
C LYS A 90 -7.73 3.85 15.45
N GLN A 91 -7.93 4.72 14.46
CA GLN A 91 -9.14 4.70 13.67
C GLN A 91 -9.18 3.51 12.71
N PHE A 92 -8.04 3.08 12.17
CA PHE A 92 -7.92 1.86 11.37
C PHE A 92 -8.05 0.57 12.19
N GLU A 93 -7.88 0.62 13.51
CA GLU A 93 -8.18 -0.49 14.41
C GLU A 93 -9.70 -0.70 14.61
N ASP A 94 -10.53 0.33 14.39
CA ASP A 94 -12.00 0.18 14.42
C ASP A 94 -12.48 -0.54 13.15
N PRO A 95 -13.06 -1.75 13.27
CA PRO A 95 -13.53 -2.52 12.12
C PRO A 95 -14.61 -1.79 11.30
N LYS A 96 -15.47 -0.99 11.92
CA LYS A 96 -16.54 -0.28 11.19
C LYS A 96 -15.96 0.83 10.32
N PHE A 97 -14.98 1.54 10.86
CA PHE A 97 -14.26 2.56 10.11
C PHE A 97 -13.45 1.93 8.98
N ALA A 98 -12.66 0.90 9.28
CA ALA A 98 -11.86 0.19 8.30
C ALA A 98 -12.72 -0.41 7.18
N GLU A 99 -13.88 -0.99 7.49
CA GLU A 99 -14.83 -1.51 6.50
C GLU A 99 -15.37 -0.39 5.60
N THR A 100 -15.79 0.73 6.20
CA THR A 100 -16.34 1.87 5.44
C THR A 100 -15.27 2.47 4.53
N TYR A 101 -14.05 2.60 5.03
CA TYR A 101 -12.90 3.09 4.26
C TYR A 101 -12.51 2.11 3.14
N ALA A 102 -12.46 0.81 3.42
CA ALA A 102 -12.16 -0.20 2.40
C ALA A 102 -13.23 -0.22 1.30
N LYS A 103 -14.51 -0.11 1.68
CA LYS A 103 -15.64 -0.03 0.73
C LYS A 103 -15.58 1.21 -0.14
N SER A 104 -15.23 2.37 0.41
CA SER A 104 -15.11 3.61 -0.38
C SER A 104 -13.96 3.52 -1.38
N MET A 105 -12.87 2.84 -1.01
CA MET A 105 -11.69 2.67 -1.87
C MET A 105 -11.77 1.46 -2.80
N GLN A 106 -12.75 0.58 -2.64
CA GLN A 106 -12.82 -0.72 -3.32
C GLN A 106 -12.63 -0.62 -4.83
N LYS A 107 -13.32 0.33 -5.49
CA LYS A 107 -13.28 0.47 -6.95
C LYS A 107 -11.90 0.89 -7.47
N GLU A 108 -11.29 1.90 -6.83
CA GLU A 108 -9.96 2.37 -7.23
C GLU A 108 -8.87 1.36 -6.85
N HIS A 109 -9.05 0.66 -5.72
CA HIS A 109 -8.14 -0.40 -5.31
C HIS A 109 -8.20 -1.62 -6.25
N GLU A 110 -9.40 -2.04 -6.67
CA GLU A 110 -9.57 -3.09 -7.68
C GLU A 110 -8.93 -2.71 -9.02
N LYS A 111 -9.14 -1.45 -9.45
CA LYS A 111 -8.51 -0.92 -10.67
C LYS A 111 -6.98 -0.95 -10.54
N LEU A 112 -6.44 -0.46 -9.43
CA LEU A 112 -5.00 -0.49 -9.15
C LEU A 112 -4.45 -1.91 -9.23
N ILE A 113 -5.09 -2.88 -8.57
CA ILE A 113 -4.64 -4.28 -8.61
C ILE A 113 -4.69 -4.83 -10.04
N LYS A 114 -5.76 -4.53 -10.80
CA LYS A 114 -5.87 -4.97 -12.21
C LYS A 114 -4.80 -4.38 -13.12
N ASP A 115 -4.41 -3.15 -12.87
CA ASP A 115 -3.37 -2.49 -13.64
C ASP A 115 -1.98 -2.98 -13.21
N LEU A 116 -1.75 -3.19 -11.91
CA LEU A 116 -0.53 -3.82 -11.39
C LEU A 116 -0.37 -5.27 -11.89
N MET A 117 -1.44 -6.04 -12.07
CA MET A 117 -1.33 -7.37 -12.67
C MET A 117 -0.76 -7.37 -14.10
N LYS A 118 -0.75 -6.24 -14.79
CA LYS A 118 -0.15 -6.07 -16.12
C LYS A 118 1.27 -5.53 -16.04
N ASP A 119 1.71 -5.09 -14.86
CA ASP A 119 3.03 -4.54 -14.62
C ASP A 119 4.06 -5.67 -14.45
N PRO A 120 5.22 -5.62 -15.14
CA PRO A 120 6.23 -6.67 -15.07
C PRO A 120 6.81 -6.91 -13.67
N ASP A 121 7.00 -5.86 -12.87
CA ASP A 121 7.63 -5.97 -11.55
C ASP A 121 6.65 -6.62 -10.57
N TYR A 122 5.38 -6.23 -10.63
CA TYR A 122 4.33 -6.88 -9.84
C TYR A 122 4.10 -8.33 -10.26
N GLN A 123 4.18 -8.64 -11.56
CA GLN A 123 4.13 -10.03 -12.05
C GLN A 123 5.29 -10.87 -11.53
N ALA A 124 6.52 -10.32 -11.52
CA ALA A 124 7.69 -11.01 -10.99
C ALA A 124 7.50 -11.35 -9.49
N ALA A 125 7.06 -10.38 -8.70
CA ALA A 125 6.74 -10.60 -7.29
C ALA A 125 5.63 -11.64 -7.10
N MET A 126 4.58 -11.61 -7.94
CA MET A 126 3.51 -12.61 -7.91
C MET A 126 4.01 -14.01 -8.27
N ILE A 127 4.88 -14.14 -9.26
CA ILE A 127 5.50 -15.41 -9.64
C ILE A 127 6.31 -15.98 -8.47
N ASP A 128 7.04 -15.15 -7.74
CA ASP A 128 7.80 -15.62 -6.59
C ASP A 128 6.90 -16.07 -5.44
N ILE A 129 5.74 -15.42 -5.24
CA ILE A 129 4.69 -15.92 -4.33
C ILE A 129 4.17 -17.29 -4.80
N LEU A 130 3.98 -17.49 -6.10
CA LEU A 130 3.50 -18.75 -6.69
C LEU A 130 4.52 -19.89 -6.63
N LYS A 131 5.82 -19.59 -6.48
CA LYS A 131 6.89 -20.61 -6.31
C LYS A 131 7.02 -21.12 -4.87
N ASN A 132 6.10 -20.79 -3.98
CA ASN A 132 6.17 -21.30 -2.62
C ASN A 132 5.89 -22.83 -2.58
N PRO A 133 6.39 -23.57 -1.56
CA PRO A 133 6.24 -25.02 -1.48
C PRO A 133 4.79 -25.52 -1.43
N GLU A 134 3.86 -24.74 -0.88
CA GLU A 134 2.45 -25.11 -0.82
C GLU A 134 1.80 -25.06 -2.21
N MET A 135 2.12 -24.03 -3.00
CA MET A 135 1.69 -23.94 -4.39
C MET A 135 2.33 -25.02 -5.26
N GLU A 136 3.60 -25.35 -5.03
CA GLU A 136 4.27 -26.47 -5.70
C GLU A 136 3.57 -27.80 -5.41
N LYS A 137 3.19 -28.03 -4.15
CA LYS A 137 2.42 -29.21 -3.74
C LYS A 137 1.05 -29.26 -4.43
N GLN A 138 0.30 -28.15 -4.42
CA GLN A 138 -1.00 -28.08 -5.10
C GLN A 138 -0.86 -28.33 -6.61
N LEU A 139 0.16 -27.75 -7.24
CA LEU A 139 0.46 -28.00 -8.65
C LEU A 139 0.82 -29.48 -8.89
N THR A 140 1.64 -30.07 -8.04
CA THR A 140 2.02 -31.49 -8.13
C THR A 140 0.82 -32.41 -7.98
N ASP A 141 -0.09 -32.11 -7.05
CA ASP A 141 -1.32 -32.86 -6.86
C ASP A 141 -2.26 -32.70 -8.06
N ALA A 142 -2.33 -31.50 -8.66
CA ALA A 142 -3.06 -31.26 -9.91
C ALA A 142 -2.50 -32.10 -11.07
N LEU A 143 -1.18 -32.21 -11.20
CA LEU A 143 -0.52 -33.07 -12.21
C LEU A 143 -0.78 -34.57 -11.97
N LYS A 144 -1.04 -34.98 -10.73
CA LYS A 144 -1.37 -36.38 -10.41
C LYS A 144 -2.83 -36.73 -10.64
N THR A 145 -3.69 -35.75 -10.93
CA THR A 145 -5.12 -35.98 -11.17
C THR A 145 -5.36 -36.90 -12.36
N GLN A 146 -6.47 -37.65 -12.32
CA GLN A 146 -6.85 -38.58 -13.39
C GLN A 146 -6.95 -37.87 -14.75
N LYS A 147 -7.52 -36.67 -14.78
CA LYS A 147 -7.65 -35.85 -16.00
C LYS A 147 -6.29 -35.53 -16.62
N TYR A 148 -5.32 -35.12 -15.81
CA TYR A 148 -3.97 -34.83 -16.32
C TYR A 148 -3.24 -36.12 -16.72
N ARG A 149 -3.42 -37.22 -15.98
CA ARG A 149 -2.87 -38.53 -16.35
C ARG A 149 -3.38 -39.01 -17.70
N ASP A 150 -4.65 -38.79 -18.02
CA ASP A 150 -5.21 -39.21 -19.30
C ASP A 150 -4.65 -38.36 -20.46
N GLN A 151 -4.47 -37.04 -20.27
CA GLN A 151 -3.73 -36.20 -21.22
C GLN A 151 -2.28 -36.66 -21.37
N MET A 152 -1.61 -36.98 -20.27
CA MET A 152 -0.24 -37.47 -20.27
C MET A 152 -0.12 -38.81 -21.00
N LYS A 153 -1.08 -39.74 -20.83
CA LYS A 153 -1.12 -40.99 -21.60
C LYS A 153 -1.22 -40.72 -23.09
N SER A 154 -2.07 -39.79 -23.53
CA SER A 154 -2.17 -39.43 -24.95
C SER A 154 -0.84 -38.89 -25.50
N VAL A 155 -0.19 -37.97 -24.78
CA VAL A 155 1.12 -37.44 -25.17
C VAL A 155 2.18 -38.54 -25.22
N ILE A 156 2.18 -39.48 -24.26
CA ILE A 156 3.08 -40.64 -24.27
C ILE A 156 2.82 -41.53 -25.48
N ILE A 157 1.55 -41.84 -25.78
CA ILE A 157 1.18 -42.66 -26.93
C ILE A 157 1.61 -41.99 -28.24
N GLU A 158 1.39 -40.69 -28.38
CA GLU A 158 1.85 -39.91 -29.55
C GLU A 158 3.37 -39.90 -29.67
N THR A 159 4.07 -39.70 -28.54
CA THR A 159 5.54 -39.70 -28.50
C THR A 159 6.11 -41.06 -28.88
N VAL A 160 5.57 -42.15 -28.33
CA VAL A 160 5.99 -43.52 -28.67
C VAL A 160 5.66 -43.85 -30.13
N ASN A 161 4.57 -43.28 -30.66
CA ASN A 161 4.20 -43.47 -32.05
C ASN A 161 4.99 -42.63 -33.05
N SER A 162 5.75 -41.64 -32.59
CA SER A 162 6.61 -40.80 -33.41
C SER A 162 7.61 -41.65 -34.20
N PRO A 163 7.78 -41.40 -35.52
CA PRO A 163 8.77 -42.09 -36.33
C PRO A 163 10.20 -42.00 -35.75
N LEU A 164 10.56 -40.85 -35.18
CA LEU A 164 11.86 -40.65 -34.51
C LEU A 164 12.02 -41.58 -33.30
N PHE A 165 10.98 -41.70 -32.47
CA PHE A 165 11.03 -42.55 -31.29
C PHE A 165 11.04 -44.03 -31.67
N LYS A 166 10.21 -44.44 -32.64
CA LYS A 166 10.20 -45.81 -33.18
C LYS A 166 11.56 -46.20 -33.75
N ALA A 167 12.19 -45.34 -34.54
CA ALA A 167 13.52 -45.59 -35.10
C ALA A 167 14.58 -45.73 -34.01
N LYS A 168 14.59 -44.83 -33.02
CA LYS A 168 15.51 -44.92 -31.88
C LYS A 168 15.27 -46.17 -31.03
N MET A 169 14.02 -46.58 -30.87
CA MET A 169 13.67 -47.78 -30.13
C MET A 169 14.06 -49.05 -30.90
N GLN A 170 13.92 -49.07 -32.22
CA GLN A 170 14.44 -50.15 -33.06
C GLN A 170 15.96 -50.27 -32.99
N ASP A 171 16.69 -49.14 -33.08
CA ASP A 171 18.15 -49.11 -32.93
C ASP A 171 18.61 -49.63 -31.56
N LEU A 172 17.91 -49.24 -30.48
CA LEU A 172 18.17 -49.74 -29.13
C LEU A 172 17.90 -51.25 -29.00
N LEU A 173 16.83 -51.76 -29.61
CA LEU A 173 16.51 -53.19 -29.60
C LEU A 173 17.56 -54.01 -30.37
N ILE A 174 18.04 -53.51 -31.50
CA ILE A 174 19.11 -54.15 -32.29
C ILE A 174 20.40 -54.18 -31.46
N LYS A 175 20.81 -53.06 -30.88
CA LYS A 175 22.02 -52.99 -30.03
C LYS A 175 21.93 -53.90 -28.81
N GLY A 176 20.78 -53.95 -28.14
CA GLY A 176 20.56 -54.86 -27.01
C GLY A 176 20.62 -56.33 -27.42
N ALA A 177 20.09 -56.67 -28.60
CA ALA A 177 20.20 -58.02 -29.15
C ALA A 177 21.65 -58.39 -29.51
N GLU A 178 22.42 -57.46 -30.08
CA GLU A 178 23.84 -57.64 -30.36
C GLU A 178 24.66 -57.82 -29.07
N GLU A 179 24.36 -57.08 -28.01
CA GLU A 179 24.99 -57.25 -26.69
C GLU A 179 24.64 -58.60 -26.05
N LEU A 180 23.37 -59.04 -26.15
CA LEU A 180 22.95 -60.36 -25.68
C LEU A 180 23.59 -61.50 -26.48
N GLN A 181 23.78 -61.34 -27.79
CA GLN A 181 24.53 -62.32 -28.59
C GLN A 181 26.00 -62.34 -28.21
N LYS A 182 26.63 -61.19 -27.97
CA LYS A 182 28.02 -61.10 -27.49
C LYS A 182 28.19 -61.69 -26.08
N GLN A 183 27.20 -61.53 -25.19
CA GLN A 183 27.20 -62.19 -23.88
C GLN A 183 26.86 -63.69 -23.96
N GLY A 184 26.03 -64.11 -24.92
CA GLY A 184 25.66 -65.51 -25.15
C GLY A 184 26.74 -66.35 -25.85
N GLN A 185 27.62 -65.72 -26.63
CA GLN A 185 28.79 -66.38 -27.24
C GLN A 185 29.97 -66.58 -26.27
N GLY A 186 29.86 -66.18 -25.00
CA GLY A 186 30.87 -66.43 -23.97
C GLY A 186 30.66 -67.73 -23.17
N LYS A 187 29.68 -68.58 -23.50
CA LYS A 187 29.35 -69.77 -22.69
C LYS A 187 28.91 -71.02 -23.47
N LYS A 188 29.40 -71.19 -24.70
CA LYS A 188 29.32 -72.45 -25.44
C LYS A 188 30.60 -72.64 -26.25
N ASP A 189 31.65 -73.07 -25.56
CA ASP A 189 32.69 -73.92 -26.11
C ASP A 189 33.64 -74.32 -24.98
N GLU A 190 33.26 -75.40 -24.28
CA GLU A 190 34.14 -76.38 -23.64
C GLU A 190 33.21 -77.33 -22.89
N ASN A 191 32.77 -78.41 -23.53
CA ASN A 191 33.02 -79.78 -23.06
C ASN A 191 32.30 -80.79 -23.98
N GLU A 192 33.02 -81.33 -24.97
CA GLU A 192 32.70 -82.62 -25.56
C GLU A 192 34.01 -83.36 -25.84
N GLY A 193 34.31 -84.40 -25.04
CA GLY A 193 35.38 -85.34 -25.30
C GLY A 193 36.09 -85.85 -24.05
N GLY A 194 35.55 -86.86 -23.38
CA GLY A 194 36.24 -87.53 -22.27
C GLY A 194 35.45 -88.68 -21.65
N ASP A 195 35.55 -89.85 -22.29
CA ASP A 195 35.13 -91.18 -21.84
C ASP A 195 35.60 -91.52 -20.41
N GLY A 196 34.77 -92.25 -19.64
CA GLY A 196 35.18 -92.83 -18.36
C GLY A 196 34.01 -93.14 -17.42
N GLY A 197 33.53 -94.37 -17.45
CA GLY A 197 32.36 -94.85 -16.71
C GLY A 197 32.46 -94.89 -15.18
N GLY A 198 31.33 -95.25 -14.56
CA GLY A 198 31.27 -95.54 -13.12
C GLY A 198 29.87 -95.38 -12.52
N ASP A 199 29.12 -96.47 -12.53
CA ASP A 199 28.14 -96.97 -11.55
C ASP A 199 27.74 -96.09 -10.34
N GLY A 200 26.44 -96.08 -10.01
CA GLY A 200 25.96 -95.68 -8.68
C GLY A 200 24.57 -95.04 -8.68
N GLY A 201 23.54 -95.80 -8.31
CA GLY A 201 22.14 -95.39 -8.29
C GLY A 201 21.65 -94.65 -7.05
N GLY A 202 20.32 -94.57 -6.94
CA GLY A 202 19.55 -94.08 -5.77
C GLY A 202 18.96 -92.69 -6.03
N ASP A 203 17.67 -92.57 -6.39
CA ASP A 203 16.50 -92.60 -5.49
C ASP A 203 16.21 -91.23 -4.83
N GLY A 204 14.93 -90.85 -4.83
CA GLY A 204 14.40 -89.84 -3.90
C GLY A 204 13.80 -88.60 -4.56
N GLY A 205 12.50 -88.63 -4.83
CA GLY A 205 11.70 -87.43 -5.11
C GLY A 205 11.39 -86.59 -3.86
N ASN A 206 10.83 -85.40 -4.07
CA ASN A 206 9.85 -84.67 -3.23
C ASN A 206 9.67 -83.27 -3.87
N ASP A 207 8.54 -82.94 -4.50
CA ASP A 207 7.26 -82.48 -3.93
C ASP A 207 7.28 -81.06 -3.32
N GLY A 208 6.26 -80.27 -3.70
CA GLY A 208 5.75 -79.08 -3.00
C GLY A 208 6.46 -77.77 -3.32
N GLY A 209 5.81 -76.65 -3.65
CA GLY A 209 4.41 -76.25 -3.42
C GLY A 209 4.38 -74.88 -2.74
N GLY A 210 3.48 -73.98 -3.20
CA GLY A 210 3.09 -72.74 -2.53
C GLY A 210 4.03 -71.55 -2.78
N GLY A 211 3.57 -70.35 -3.14
CA GLY A 211 2.29 -69.74 -2.84
C GLY A 211 2.52 -68.55 -1.91
N GLN A 212 2.72 -67.37 -2.51
CA GLN A 212 2.29 -66.06 -2.01
C GLN A 212 2.43 -65.02 -3.12
#